data_AF-A0A7C5R3I6-F1
#
_entry.id   AF-A0A7C5R3I6-F1
#
_cell.length_a   1.000
_cell.length_b   1.000
_cell.length_c   1.000
_cell.angle_alpha   90.00
_cell.angle_beta   90.00
_cell.angle_gamma   90.00
#
_symmetry.space_group_name_H-M   'P 1'
#
loop_
_entity.id
_entity.type
_entity.pdbx_description
1 polymer ?
#
loop_
_entity_poly.entity_id
_entity_poly.type
_entity_poly.pdbx_seq_one_letter_code
_entity_poly.pdbx_strand_id
1 'polypeptide(L)' 'MLTEMPMIPLWYNGLWAQWSNANWTNWPTEKSTSQTLPTTWSGYWQLGGLQTLINLKPVTKQ' A
#
# COMPACT_ATOMS: atom_id res chain seq x y z
N MET A 1 -14.66 -26.61 2.66
CA MET A 1 -15.06 -25.25 2.23
C MET A 1 -16.04 -25.27 1.05
N LEU A 2 -15.81 -26.05 0.00
CA LEU A 2 -16.68 -26.03 -1.18
C LEU A 2 -18.03 -26.74 -1.03
N THR A 3 -18.17 -27.74 -0.15
CA THR A 3 -19.45 -28.46 0.04
C THR A 3 -20.41 -27.69 0.96
N GLU A 4 -19.91 -27.19 2.09
CA GLU A 4 -20.73 -26.46 3.08
C GLU A 4 -20.88 -24.96 2.78
N MET A 5 -20.02 -24.40 1.92
CA MET A 5 -19.95 -22.98 1.52
C MET A 5 -20.38 -21.94 2.59
N PRO A 6 -19.83 -21.96 3.82
CA PRO A 6 -20.21 -20.97 4.85
C PRO A 6 -19.77 -19.53 4.48
N MET A 7 -18.87 -19.41 3.50
CA MET A 7 -18.47 -18.17 2.85
C MET A 7 -18.19 -18.47 1.37
N ILE A 8 -18.75 -17.67 0.47
CA ILE A 8 -18.54 -17.78 -0.98
C ILE A 8 -17.54 -16.69 -1.39
N PRO A 9 -16.27 -17.04 -1.69
CA PRO A 9 -15.30 -16.06 -2.18
C PRO A 9 -15.68 -15.65 -3.61
N LEU A 10 -15.73 -14.34 -3.86
CA LEU A 10 -16.09 -13.80 -5.17
C LEU A 10 -14.89 -13.16 -5.87
N TRP A 11 -14.18 -12.26 -5.19
CA TRP A 11 -12.99 -11.61 -5.72
C TRP A 11 -12.02 -11.22 -4.59
N TYR A 12 -10.77 -10.94 -4.96
CA TYR A 12 -9.81 -10.30 -4.08
C TYR A 12 -10.03 -8.79 -4.14
N ASN A 13 -10.44 -8.19 -3.02
CA ASN A 13 -10.64 -6.76 -2.98
C ASN A 13 -9.31 -6.01 -3.15
N GLY A 14 -9.37 -4.84 -3.76
CA GLY A 14 -8.18 -4.03 -4.02
C GLY A 14 -7.50 -3.61 -2.73
N LEU A 15 -6.17 -3.65 -2.72
CA LEU A 15 -5.37 -2.95 -1.72
C LEU A 15 -5.29 -1.46 -2.13
N TRP A 16 -6.26 -0.67 -1.70
CA TRP A 16 -6.44 0.69 -2.20
C TRP A 16 -5.32 1.62 -1.72
N ALA A 17 -4.63 2.23 -2.69
CA ALA A 17 -3.63 3.26 -2.43
C ALA A 17 -3.51 4.22 -3.63
N GLN A 18 -3.61 5.51 -3.34
CA GLN A 18 -3.39 6.61 -4.29
C GLN A 18 -2.74 7.77 -3.52
N TRP A 19 -1.92 8.57 -4.19
CA TRP A 19 -1.18 9.66 -3.55
C TRP A 19 -1.00 10.84 -4.50
N SER A 20 -0.69 12.00 -3.91
CA SER A 20 -0.32 13.21 -4.63
C SER A 20 1.17 13.49 -4.48
N ASN A 21 1.79 13.97 -5.57
CA ASN A 21 3.19 14.39 -5.58
C ASN A 21 3.37 15.89 -5.26
N ALA A 22 2.32 16.57 -4.76
CA ALA A 22 2.39 18.02 -4.50
C ALA A 22 3.37 18.40 -3.38
N ASN A 23 3.53 17.54 -2.36
CA ASN A 23 4.40 17.80 -1.20
C ASN A 23 5.37 16.65 -0.91
N TRP A 24 5.04 15.42 -1.31
CA TRP A 24 5.81 14.22 -1.03
C TRP A 24 6.06 13.41 -2.30
N THR A 25 7.24 12.82 -2.38
CA THR A 25 7.72 12.01 -3.50
C THR A 25 8.28 10.69 -2.97
N ASN A 26 8.82 9.87 -3.88
CA ASN A 26 9.39 8.57 -3.57
C ASN A 26 8.38 7.53 -3.06
N TRP A 27 7.13 7.64 -3.55
CA TRP A 27 6.09 6.64 -3.27
C TRP A 27 6.45 5.28 -3.90
N PRO A 28 6.14 4.16 -3.22
CA PRO A 28 6.41 2.83 -3.74
C PRO A 28 5.49 2.52 -4.92
N THR A 29 6.08 2.01 -6.00
CA THR A 29 5.39 1.51 -7.19
C THR A 29 5.92 0.12 -7.51
N GLU A 30 5.32 -0.55 -8.49
CA GLU A 30 5.84 -1.84 -8.99
C GLU A 30 7.31 -1.77 -9.44
N LYS A 31 7.80 -0.59 -9.85
CA LYS A 31 9.18 -0.37 -10.34
C LYS A 31 10.14 0.11 -9.27
N SER A 32 9.68 0.37 -8.04
CA SER A 32 10.52 0.88 -6.96
C SER A 32 11.47 -0.20 -6.45
N THR A 33 12.72 0.15 -6.18
CA THR A 33 13.74 -0.78 -5.65
C THR A 33 13.35 -1.37 -4.30
N SER A 34 12.64 -0.59 -3.46
CA SER A 34 12.01 -1.07 -2.24
C SER A 34 10.50 -1.08 -2.44
N GLN A 35 9.95 -2.26 -2.71
CA GLN A 35 8.52 -2.48 -2.79
C GLN A 35 7.96 -2.61 -1.37
N THR A 36 7.07 -1.69 -0.99
CA THR A 36 6.34 -1.72 0.28
C THR A 36 4.86 -1.67 -0.02
N LEU A 37 4.02 -2.24 0.85
CA LEU A 37 2.57 -2.12 0.75
C LEU A 37 2.13 -0.76 1.33
N PRO A 38 1.71 0.22 0.50
CA PRO A 38 1.45 1.58 0.96
C PRO A 38 0.04 1.71 1.53
N THR A 39 -0.28 0.91 2.55
CA THR A 39 -1.61 0.86 3.16
C THR A 39 -1.51 0.95 4.67
N THR A 40 -2.35 1.80 5.25
CA THR A 40 -2.36 2.12 6.69
C THR A 40 -3.54 1.51 7.44
N TRP A 41 -4.22 0.53 6.82
CA TRP A 41 -5.28 -0.24 7.48
C TRP A 41 -4.72 -1.01 8.68
N SER A 42 -5.59 -1.33 9.65
CA SER A 42 -5.19 -2.15 10.79
C SER A 42 -4.59 -3.47 10.30
N GLY A 43 -3.42 -3.84 10.84
CA GLY A 43 -2.69 -5.04 10.43
C GLY A 43 -1.77 -4.89 9.21
N TYR A 44 -1.79 -3.75 8.50
CA TYR A 44 -0.91 -3.51 7.34
C TYR A 44 0.32 -2.66 7.65
N TRP A 45 0.38 -2.04 8.83
CA TRP A 45 1.55 -1.25 9.26
C TRP A 45 2.85 -2.05 9.23
N GLN A 46 2.82 -3.25 9.80
CA GLN A 46 3.96 -4.17 9.84
C GLN A 46 4.22 -4.87 8.49
N LEU A 47 3.28 -4.80 7.56
CA LEU A 47 3.41 -5.40 6.21
C LEU A 47 4.01 -4.42 5.18
N GLY A 48 4.50 -3.26 5.64
CA GLY A 48 5.20 -2.28 4.80
C GLY A 48 4.65 -0.87 4.92
N GLY A 49 3.44 -0.67 5.47
CA GLY A 49 2.83 0.66 5.60
C GLY A 49 3.70 1.64 6.39
N LEU A 50 4.35 1.17 7.46
CA LEU A 50 5.29 2.01 8.22
C LEU A 50 6.55 2.34 7.41
N GLN A 51 7.09 1.36 6.69
CA GLN A 51 8.31 1.54 5.88
C GLN A 51 8.06 2.49 4.71
N THR A 52 6.85 2.51 4.14
CA THR A 52 6.44 3.51 3.14
C THR A 52 6.64 4.92 3.69
N LEU A 53 6.13 5.24 4.89
CA LEU A 53 6.23 6.57 5.48
C LEU A 53 7.67 6.99 5.75
N ILE A 54 8.50 6.07 6.26
CA ILE A 54 9.91 6.32 6.56
C ILE A 54 10.71 6.68 5.30
N ASN A 55 10.30 6.16 4.14
CA ASN A 55 11.01 6.34 2.88
C ASN A 55 10.52 7.54 2.04
N LEU A 56 9.46 8.23 2.45
CA LEU A 56 8.96 9.40 1.71
C LEU A 56 9.97 10.54 1.75
N LYS A 57 9.99 11.32 0.66
CA LYS A 57 10.86 12.50 0.55
C LYS A 57 10.01 13.75 0.29
N PRO A 58 10.27 14.87 0.96
CA PRO A 58 9.61 16.12 0.61
C PRO A 58 9.97 16.52 -0.83
N VAL A 59 9.06 17.20 -1.52
CA VAL A 59 9.35 17.80 -2.82
C VAL A 59 10.42 18.89 -2.63
N THR A 60 11.51 18.82 -3.38
CA THR A 60 12.47 19.93 -3.46
C THR A 60 11.81 21.07 -4.23
N LYS A 61 11.48 22.18 -3.54
CA LYS A 61 11.05 23.41 -4.20
C LYS A 61 12.25 24.00 -4.95
N GLN A 62 12.08 24.27 -6.24
CA GLN A 62 13.05 25.03 -7.04
C GLN A 62 13.17 26.46 -6.54
#